data_AF-A0A1F2U303-F1
#
_entry.id   AF-A0A1F2U303-F1
#
_cell.length_a   1.000
_cell.length_b   1.000
_cell.length_c   1.000
_cell.angle_alpha   90.00
_cell.angle_beta   90.00
_cell.angle_gamma   90.00
#
_symmetry.space_group_name_H-M   'P 1'
#
loop_
_entity.id
_entity.type
_entity.pdbx_description
1 polymer ?
#
loop_
_entity_poly.entity_id
_entity_poly.type
_entity_poly.pdbx_seq_one_letter_code
_entity_poly.pdbx_strand_id
1 'polypeptide(L)'
;MYDFNGSVGGPLKQDKVWFLFAGRQYGVDNQIPSSTIVDDQFIKLATGRVTWQVSERNKIAIHHDRMYKYRGHRYEPPQVFLDLEGSRIHDNPLYYWGAAKWTSTVSNRLLIEVGQTHYVQTNTIRYQPGVRGASRSPTATCSRNIAAACPTRSWFATRL
;
A
#
# COMPACT_ATOMS: atom_id res chain seq x y z
N MET A 1 -10.60 -18.17 1.25
CA MET A 1 -10.68 -16.75 0.81
C MET A 1 -11.58 -15.99 1.76
N TYR A 2 -11.18 -14.79 2.17
CA TYR A 2 -11.97 -13.91 3.03
C TYR A 2 -11.79 -12.44 2.63
N ASP A 3 -12.80 -11.61 2.93
CA ASP A 3 -12.78 -10.17 2.69
C ASP A 3 -13.56 -9.45 3.80
N PHE A 4 -12.85 -8.67 4.60
CA PHE A 4 -13.41 -7.82 5.63
C PHE A 4 -13.24 -6.37 5.20
N ASN A 5 -14.32 -5.60 5.18
CA ASN A 5 -14.25 -4.18 4.91
C ASN A 5 -15.21 -3.41 5.81
N GLY A 6 -14.87 -2.15 6.08
CA GLY A 6 -15.69 -1.25 6.86
C GLY A 6 -15.23 0.19 6.64
N SER A 7 -16.19 1.10 6.71
CA SER A 7 -15.93 2.53 6.61
C SER A 7 -16.77 3.29 7.62
N VAL A 8 -16.21 4.40 8.10
CA VAL A 8 -16.87 5.35 8.99
C VAL A 8 -16.55 6.74 8.50
N GLY A 9 -17.54 7.61 8.44
CA GLY A 9 -17.35 8.97 7.98
C GLY A 9 -18.50 9.86 8.42
N GLY A 10 -18.24 11.16 8.40
CA GLY A 10 -19.20 12.15 8.84
C GLY A 10 -18.58 13.54 8.99
N PRO A 11 -19.37 14.52 9.42
CA PRO A 11 -18.86 15.83 9.76
C PRO A 11 -18.11 15.77 11.10
N LEU A 12 -16.82 16.17 11.12
CA LEU A 12 -16.13 16.53 12.37
C LEU A 12 -16.63 17.89 12.88
N LYS A 13 -16.94 18.79 11.95
CA LYS A 13 -17.59 20.08 12.20
C LYS A 13 -18.60 20.32 11.11
N GLN A 14 -19.86 20.54 11.50
CA GLN A 14 -20.94 20.85 10.57
C GLN A 14 -20.52 21.97 9.61
N ASP A 15 -20.78 21.77 8.33
CA ASP A 15 -20.52 22.70 7.22
C ASP A 15 -19.07 23.18 7.05
N LYS A 16 -18.12 22.51 7.71
CA LYS A 16 -16.70 22.86 7.65
C LYS A 16 -15.82 21.66 7.37
N VAL A 17 -15.85 20.64 8.21
CA VAL A 17 -14.86 19.55 8.14
C VAL A 17 -15.57 18.22 8.13
N TRP A 18 -15.23 17.40 7.15
CA TRP A 18 -15.70 16.03 6.99
C TRP A 18 -14.53 15.08 6.94
N PHE A 19 -14.74 13.90 7.48
CA PHE A 19 -13.78 12.82 7.43
C PHE A 19 -14.42 11.55 6.87
N LEU A 20 -13.58 10.70 6.31
CA LEU A 20 -13.87 9.33 5.97
C LEU A 20 -12.65 8.51 6.35
N PHE A 21 -12.86 7.45 7.11
CA PHE A 21 -11.87 6.43 7.37
C PHE A 21 -12.43 5.10 6.89
N ALA A 22 -11.64 4.30 6.18
CA ALA A 22 -12.04 2.95 5.83
C ALA A 22 -10.88 1.98 5.93
N GLY A 23 -11.21 0.74 6.28
CA GLY A 23 -10.26 -0.36 6.38
C GLY A 23 -10.76 -1.52 5.53
N ARG A 24 -9.83 -2.24 4.91
CA ARG A 24 -10.11 -3.51 4.24
C ARG A 24 -8.99 -4.51 4.50
N GLN A 25 -9.35 -5.75 4.77
CA GLN A 25 -8.45 -6.88 4.79
C GLN A 25 -8.99 -7.97 3.87
N TYR A 26 -8.18 -8.34 2.90
CA TYR A 26 -8.49 -9.36 1.92
C TYR A 26 -7.41 -10.44 1.96
N GLY A 27 -7.81 -11.71 1.95
CA GLY A 27 -6.87 -12.83 1.97
C GLY A 27 -7.32 -14.00 1.11
N VAL A 28 -6.36 -14.60 0.42
CA VAL A 28 -6.54 -15.78 -0.43
C VAL A 28 -5.37 -16.72 -0.19
N ASP A 29 -5.72 -17.99 -0.09
CA ASP A 29 -4.78 -19.09 -0.01
C ASP A 29 -4.94 -19.89 -1.31
N ASN A 30 -3.92 -19.87 -2.17
CA ASN A 30 -3.95 -20.61 -3.43
C ASN A 30 -3.19 -21.91 -3.28
N GLN A 31 -3.78 -23.03 -3.71
CA GLN A 31 -3.05 -24.29 -3.80
C GLN A 31 -2.21 -24.32 -5.09
N ILE A 32 -0.94 -24.71 -4.96
CA ILE A 32 -0.08 -24.90 -6.12
C ILE A 32 -0.41 -26.25 -6.77
N PRO A 33 -0.61 -26.31 -8.11
CA PRO A 33 -0.87 -27.58 -8.79
C PRO A 33 0.22 -28.61 -8.49
N SER A 34 -0.18 -29.84 -8.17
CA SER A 34 0.71 -30.96 -7.87
C SER A 34 1.56 -30.81 -6.59
N SER A 35 1.16 -29.94 -5.66
CA SER A 35 1.84 -29.74 -4.37
C SER A 35 0.85 -29.66 -3.19
N THR A 36 1.33 -30.01 -2.00
CA THR A 36 0.63 -29.81 -0.72
C THR A 36 0.85 -28.41 -0.13
N ILE A 37 1.66 -27.58 -0.81
CA ILE A 37 2.03 -26.23 -0.37
C ILE A 37 0.90 -25.25 -0.71
N VAL A 38 0.63 -24.36 0.23
CA VAL A 38 -0.40 -23.31 0.14
C VAL A 38 0.29 -21.95 0.03
N ASP A 39 -0.06 -21.18 -1.01
CA ASP A 39 0.34 -19.80 -1.21
C ASP A 39 -0.60 -18.85 -0.48
N ASP A 40 -0.19 -18.51 0.73
CA ASP A 40 -0.87 -17.56 1.61
C ASP A 40 -0.59 -16.13 1.18
N GLN A 41 -1.65 -15.41 0.84
CA GLN A 41 -1.58 -14.01 0.46
C GLN A 41 -2.62 -13.19 1.20
N PHE A 42 -2.20 -12.04 1.73
CA PHE A 42 -3.13 -11.06 2.24
C PHE A 42 -2.76 -9.63 1.89
N ILE A 43 -3.79 -8.78 1.82
CA ILE A 43 -3.70 -7.36 1.59
C ILE A 43 -4.49 -6.65 2.69
N LYS A 44 -3.82 -5.77 3.43
CA LYS A 44 -4.45 -4.84 4.38
C LYS A 44 -4.38 -3.44 3.79
N LEU A 45 -5.51 -2.75 3.80
CA LEU A 45 -5.66 -1.37 3.35
C LEU A 45 -6.27 -0.55 4.49
N ALA A 46 -5.69 0.61 4.76
CA ALA A 46 -6.30 1.64 5.58
C ALA A 46 -6.29 2.94 4.78
N THR A 47 -7.45 3.57 4.66
CA THR A 47 -7.63 4.82 3.93
C THR A 47 -8.22 5.88 4.84
N GLY A 48 -7.68 7.09 4.76
CA GLY A 48 -8.14 8.26 5.48
C GLY A 48 -8.30 9.42 4.50
N ARG A 49 -9.47 10.04 4.52
CA ARG A 49 -9.76 11.23 3.74
C ARG A 49 -10.35 12.29 4.64
N VAL A 50 -9.85 13.51 4.52
CA VAL A 50 -10.37 14.70 5.20
C VAL A 50 -10.72 15.72 4.13
N THR A 51 -11.91 16.30 4.24
CA THR A 51 -12.36 17.39 3.37
C THR A 51 -12.72 18.58 4.24
N TRP A 52 -12.18 19.74 3.92
CA TRP A 52 -12.35 20.97 4.67
C TRP A 52 -12.80 22.11 3.76
N GLN A 53 -13.93 22.71 4.08
CA GLN A 53 -14.40 23.96 3.52
C GLN A 53 -13.80 25.13 4.33
N VAL A 54 -12.65 25.62 3.86
CA VAL A 54 -11.89 26.72 4.50
C VAL A 54 -12.74 27.99 4.54
N SER A 55 -13.34 28.34 3.41
CA SER A 55 -14.31 29.42 3.25
C SER A 55 -15.39 29.00 2.25
N GLU A 56 -16.41 29.84 2.04
CA GLU A 56 -17.47 29.57 1.06
C GLU A 56 -16.95 29.32 -0.36
N ARG A 57 -15.78 29.88 -0.67
CA ARG A 57 -15.16 29.76 -1.99
C ARG A 57 -14.00 28.76 -2.05
N ASN A 58 -13.49 28.29 -0.91
CA ASN A 58 -12.27 27.48 -0.86
C ASN A 58 -12.51 26.14 -0.17
N LYS A 59 -12.15 25.06 -0.86
CA LYS A 59 -12.27 23.69 -0.36
C LYS A 59 -10.95 22.95 -0.54
N ILE A 60 -10.53 22.24 0.50
CA ILE A 60 -9.35 21.37 0.50
C ILE A 60 -9.82 19.94 0.75
N ALA A 61 -9.31 19.00 -0.02
CA ALA A 61 -9.51 17.57 0.18
C ALA A 61 -8.15 16.87 0.23
N ILE A 62 -7.88 16.15 1.31
CA ILE A 62 -6.66 15.37 1.50
C ILE A 62 -7.06 13.91 1.67
N HIS A 63 -6.34 13.04 0.99
CA HIS A 63 -6.53 11.59 0.98
C HIS A 63 -5.18 10.93 1.27
N HIS A 64 -5.17 9.89 2.09
CA HIS A 64 -4.02 9.03 2.29
C HIS A 64 -4.44 7.56 2.42
N ASP A 65 -3.73 6.67 1.75
CA ASP A 65 -3.89 5.23 1.88
C ASP A 65 -2.58 4.58 2.28
N ARG A 66 -2.71 3.65 3.21
CA ARG A 66 -1.66 2.74 3.61
C ARG A 66 -2.03 1.34 3.16
N MET A 67 -1.15 0.71 2.40
CA MET A 67 -1.30 -0.65 1.95
C MET A 67 -0.20 -1.52 2.55
N TYR A 68 -0.57 -2.72 2.96
CA TYR A 68 0.36 -3.77 3.32
C TYR A 68 0.00 -5.01 2.51
N LYS A 69 0.91 -5.43 1.66
CA LYS A 69 0.79 -6.64 0.86
C LYS A 69 1.80 -7.64 1.36
N TYR A 70 1.35 -8.87 1.57
CA TYR A 70 2.18 -9.98 1.98
C TYR A 70 1.79 -11.21 1.17
N ARG A 71 2.79 -11.94 0.71
CA ARG A 71 2.66 -13.24 0.07
C ARG A 71 3.79 -14.13 0.57
N GLY A 72 3.43 -15.18 1.30
CA GLY A 72 4.40 -16.07 1.98
C GLY A 72 5.06 -17.06 1.04
N HIS A 73 4.33 -17.55 0.02
CA HIS A 73 4.84 -18.55 -0.92
C HIS A 73 4.68 -18.12 -2.38
N ARG A 74 5.51 -17.17 -2.81
CA ARG A 74 5.55 -16.74 -4.22
C ARG A 74 6.36 -17.71 -5.08
N TYR A 75 5.69 -18.31 -6.07
CA TYR A 75 6.31 -19.09 -7.16
C TYR A 75 6.36 -18.25 -8.46
N GLU A 76 7.51 -18.21 -9.15
CA GLU A 76 7.71 -17.53 -10.44
C GLU A 76 8.00 -18.57 -11.56
N PRO A 77 7.19 -18.65 -12.63
CA PRO A 77 7.54 -19.41 -13.84
C PRO A 77 8.81 -18.84 -14.52
N PRO A 78 9.65 -19.64 -15.20
CA PRO A 78 9.46 -21.03 -15.63
C PRO A 78 9.97 -22.07 -14.61
N GLN A 79 10.31 -21.64 -13.40
CA GLN A 79 11.02 -22.45 -12.42
C GLN A 79 10.02 -23.29 -11.62
N VAL A 80 9.65 -24.45 -12.18
CA VAL A 80 8.92 -25.53 -11.51
C VAL A 80 9.85 -26.21 -10.49
N PHE A 81 10.34 -25.45 -9.52
CA PHE A 81 10.92 -26.06 -8.32
C PHE A 81 9.72 -26.36 -7.41
N LEU A 82 9.30 -27.63 -7.42
CA LEU A 82 8.31 -28.19 -6.50
C LEU A 82 8.85 -28.27 -5.06
N ASP A 83 10.06 -27.79 -4.85
CA ASP A 83 10.80 -27.83 -3.60
C ASP A 83 10.60 -26.53 -2.83
N LEU A 84 10.47 -26.63 -1.50
CA LEU A 84 10.41 -25.49 -0.55
C LEU A 84 11.58 -24.49 -0.76
N GLU A 85 12.65 -24.94 -1.41
CA GLU A 85 13.88 -24.21 -1.70
C GLU A 85 13.69 -23.07 -2.73
N GLY A 86 12.65 -23.11 -3.57
CA GLY A 86 12.36 -22.07 -4.57
C GLY A 86 11.44 -20.94 -4.09
N SER A 87 10.78 -21.10 -2.95
CA SER A 87 9.74 -20.20 -2.47
C SER A 87 10.30 -18.86 -1.99
N ARG A 88 9.66 -17.76 -2.38
CA ARG A 88 10.04 -16.40 -1.97
C ARG A 88 8.93 -15.72 -1.18
N ILE A 89 9.33 -14.94 -0.20
CA ILE A 89 8.46 -14.00 0.50
C ILE A 89 8.43 -12.70 -0.29
N HIS A 90 7.23 -12.22 -0.60
CA HIS A 90 7.03 -10.93 -1.22
C HIS A 90 6.23 -10.03 -0.28
N ASP A 91 6.90 -9.00 0.22
CA ASP A 91 6.31 -8.00 1.09
C ASP A 91 6.48 -6.58 0.51
N ASN A 92 5.50 -5.74 0.79
CA ASN A 92 5.56 -4.31 0.49
C ASN A 92 5.65 -3.52 1.80
N PRO A 93 6.84 -3.41 2.42
CA PRO A 93 6.98 -2.80 3.75
C PRO A 93 6.60 -1.32 3.76
N LEU A 94 6.79 -0.63 2.64
CA LEU A 94 6.40 0.76 2.48
C LEU A 94 5.56 0.93 1.21
N TYR A 95 4.24 0.76 1.35
CA TYR A 95 3.28 1.10 0.31
C TYR A 95 2.28 2.10 0.85
N TYR A 96 2.37 3.33 0.40
CA TYR A 96 1.35 4.34 0.66
C TYR A 96 1.18 5.25 -0.55
N TRP A 97 -0.01 5.82 -0.66
CA TRP A 97 -0.25 6.92 -1.59
C TRP A 97 -1.13 7.95 -0.92
N GLY A 98 -1.14 9.15 -1.46
CA GLY A 98 -2.03 10.19 -0.97
C GLY A 98 -2.08 11.34 -1.93
N ALA A 99 -3.16 12.10 -1.84
CA ALA A 99 -3.43 13.21 -2.71
C ALA A 99 -3.97 14.38 -1.91
N ALA A 100 -3.58 15.59 -2.29
CA ALA A 100 -4.18 16.81 -1.81
C ALA A 100 -4.74 17.58 -3.01
N LYS A 101 -5.97 18.04 -2.89
CA LYS A 101 -6.64 18.90 -3.87
C LYS A 101 -7.17 20.14 -3.17
N TRP A 102 -6.87 21.30 -3.73
CA TRP A 102 -7.49 22.57 -3.37
C TRP A 102 -8.30 23.09 -4.55
N THR A 103 -9.52 23.51 -4.28
CA THR A 103 -10.45 24.09 -5.24
C THR A 103 -10.90 25.46 -4.74
N SER A 104 -10.84 26.47 -5.60
CA SER A 104 -11.23 27.85 -5.29
C SER A 104 -12.14 28.45 -6.37
N THR A 105 -13.35 28.86 -5.99
CA THR A 105 -14.25 29.64 -6.85
C THR A 105 -13.95 31.13 -6.68
N VAL A 106 -12.85 31.59 -7.28
CA VAL A 106 -12.36 32.97 -7.13
C VAL A 106 -13.45 33.99 -7.51
N SER A 107 -14.21 33.72 -8.56
CA SER A 107 -15.40 34.48 -8.97
C SER A 107 -16.46 33.55 -9.58
N ASN A 108 -17.65 34.10 -9.91
CA ASN A 108 -18.72 33.36 -10.60
C ASN A 108 -18.32 32.86 -12.01
N ARG A 109 -17.14 33.25 -12.51
CA ARG A 109 -16.63 32.89 -13.83
C ARG A 109 -15.25 32.24 -13.80
N LEU A 110 -14.62 32.13 -12.63
CA LEU A 110 -13.26 31.60 -12.50
C LEU A 110 -13.19 30.57 -11.38
N LEU A 111 -12.86 29.34 -11.76
CA LEU A 111 -12.55 28.21 -10.89
C LEU A 111 -11.07 27.88 -11.02
N ILE A 112 -10.37 27.79 -9.90
CA ILE A 112 -8.98 27.34 -9.84
C ILE A 112 -8.94 26.01 -9.09
N GLU A 113 -8.23 25.04 -9.65
CA GLU A 113 -7.97 23.76 -8.99
C GLU A 113 -6.48 23.45 -9.02
N VAL A 114 -5.95 23.05 -7.87
CA VAL A 114 -4.56 22.62 -7.72
C VAL A 114 -4.58 21.28 -7.03
N GLY A 115 -3.88 20.29 -7.59
CA GLY A 115 -3.82 18.94 -7.05
C GLY A 115 -2.40 18.39 -7.09
N GLN A 116 -2.01 17.69 -6.03
CA GLN A 116 -0.75 16.97 -5.94
C GLN A 116 -1.01 15.56 -5.41
N THR A 117 -0.43 14.56 -6.08
CA THR A 117 -0.48 13.17 -5.64
C THR A 117 0.93 12.67 -5.37
N HIS A 118 1.09 11.93 -4.27
CA HIS A 118 2.30 11.22 -3.91
C HIS A 118 2.01 9.73 -3.82
N TYR A 119 2.98 8.92 -4.25
CA TYR A 119 2.92 7.47 -4.26
C TYR A 119 4.31 6.96 -3.95
N VAL A 120 4.39 6.03 -3.01
CA VAL A 120 5.60 5.30 -2.71
C VAL A 120 5.25 3.85 -2.56
N GLN A 121 5.95 3.01 -3.31
CA GLN A 121 5.87 1.57 -3.18
C GLN A 121 7.28 0.99 -3.11
N THR A 122 7.57 0.30 -2.03
CA THR A 122 8.72 -0.59 -1.91
C THR A 122 8.24 -2.01 -2.12
N ASN A 123 8.89 -2.74 -3.00
CA ASN A 123 8.69 -4.16 -3.28
C ASN A 123 9.95 -4.88 -2.82
N THR A 124 9.81 -5.80 -1.87
CA THR A 124 10.94 -6.60 -1.39
C THR A 124 10.64 -8.07 -1.63
N ILE A 125 11.62 -8.76 -2.23
CA ILE A 125 11.55 -10.19 -2.50
C ILE A 125 12.71 -10.84 -1.78
N ARG A 126 12.41 -11.77 -0.87
CA ARG A 126 13.39 -12.51 -0.05
C ARG A 126 13.18 -14.01 -0.19
N TYR A 127 14.24 -14.79 -0.04
CA TYR A 127 14.13 -16.23 0.11
C TYR A 127 13.55 -16.58 1.49
N GLN A 128 12.86 -17.71 1.59
CA GLN A 128 12.36 -18.19 2.87
C GLN A 128 13.50 -18.56 3.83
N PRO A 129 13.36 -18.35 5.15
CA PRO A 129 14.30 -18.85 6.15
C PRO A 129 14.42 -20.37 6.06
N GLY A 130 15.63 -20.90 5.83
CA GLY A 130 15.89 -22.36 5.78
C GLY A 130 16.20 -22.93 4.38
N VAL A 131 16.03 -22.14 3.32
CA VAL A 131 16.41 -22.47 1.95
C VAL A 131 17.95 -22.45 1.81
N ARG A 132 18.59 -23.60 1.53
CA ARG A 132 20.05 -23.63 1.30
C ARG A 132 20.35 -22.96 -0.05
N GLY A 133 21.35 -22.08 -0.08
CA GLY A 133 21.70 -21.30 -1.28
C GLY A 133 21.16 -19.86 -1.34
N ALA A 134 20.45 -19.39 -0.30
CA ALA A 134 19.94 -18.01 -0.18
C ALA A 134 21.02 -16.93 0.07
N SER A 135 22.20 -17.05 -0.55
CA SER A 135 23.29 -16.06 -0.49
C SER A 135 23.07 -14.85 -1.42
N ARG A 136 21.88 -14.69 -2.01
CA ARG A 136 21.56 -13.49 -2.78
C ARG A 136 20.92 -12.45 -1.87
N SER A 137 21.54 -11.28 -1.82
CA SER A 137 21.00 -10.11 -1.13
C SER A 137 19.53 -9.87 -1.53
N PRO A 138 18.66 -9.50 -0.58
CA PRO A 138 17.28 -9.13 -0.85
C PRO A 138 17.19 -8.13 -2.01
N THR A 139 16.37 -8.42 -3.02
CA THR A 139 16.07 -7.43 -4.05
C THR A 139 14.96 -6.53 -3.52
N ALA A 140 15.30 -5.27 -3.24
CA ALA A 140 14.34 -4.23 -2.89
C ALA A 140 14.23 -3.23 -4.04
N THR A 141 13.06 -3.17 -4.67
CA THR A 141 12.74 -2.18 -5.71
C THR A 141 11.84 -1.10 -5.12
N CYS A 142 12.03 0.14 -5.55
CA CYS A 142 11.31 1.30 -5.06
C CYS A 142 10.73 2.11 -6.21
N SER A 143 9.43 2.34 -6.20
CA SER A 143 8.70 3.09 -7.23
C SER A 143 8.03 4.32 -6.62
N ARG A 144 8.13 5.46 -7.31
CA ARG A 144 7.66 6.77 -6.88
C ARG A 144 7.26 7.63 -8.08
N ASN A 145 6.43 8.64 -7.83
CA ASN A 145 5.99 9.65 -8.78
C ASN A 145 6.48 11.08 -8.46
N ILE A 146 7.23 11.29 -7.37
CA ILE A 146 7.92 12.56 -7.04
C ILE A 146 9.39 12.25 -6.68
N ALA A 147 10.31 13.18 -6.97
CA ALA A 147 11.75 13.11 -6.71
C ALA A 147 12.17 13.10 -5.22
N ALA A 148 11.33 12.61 -4.31
CA ALA A 148 11.71 12.43 -2.91
C ALA A 148 12.51 11.13 -2.75
N ALA A 149 13.69 11.20 -2.11
CA ALA A 149 14.62 10.09 -1.92
C ALA A 149 13.92 8.82 -1.44
N CYS A 150 14.28 7.67 -2.03
CA CYS A 150 13.88 6.40 -1.46
C CYS A 150 14.47 6.26 -0.07
N PRO A 151 13.66 6.08 1.00
CA PRO A 151 14.23 5.90 2.32
C PRO A 151 15.07 4.64 2.23
N THR A 152 16.38 4.84 2.21
CA THR A 152 17.41 3.81 2.36
C THR A 152 17.36 3.34 3.80
N ARG A 153 16.23 2.75 4.22
CA ARG A 153 16.12 2.23 5.58
C ARG A 153 16.61 0.79 5.56
N SER A 154 17.92 0.68 5.77
CA SER A 154 18.63 -0.53 6.16
C SER A 154 18.05 -1.06 7.48
N TRP A 155 16.93 -1.77 7.43
CA TRP A 155 16.34 -2.44 8.59
C TRP A 155 16.90 -3.85 8.84
N PHE A 156 17.96 -4.24 8.13
CA PHE A 156 18.70 -5.47 8.42
C PHE A 156 19.75 -5.24 9.52
N ALA A 157 19.33 -4.86 10.72
CA ALA A 157 20.17 -4.91 11.92
C ALA A 157 19.34 -4.75 13.21
N THR A 158 18.35 -5.60 13.46
CA THR A 158 17.99 -5.89 14.86
C THR A 158 17.49 -7.32 14.95
N ARG A 159 18.42 -8.21 15.31
CA ARG A 159 18.09 -9.48 15.96
C ARG A 159 17.46 -9.13 17.31
N LEU A 160 16.28 -9.69 17.57
CA LEU A 160 15.87 -10.15 18.89
C LEU A 160 15.40 -11.59 18.70
#